data_AF-A0A246J496-F1
#
_entry.id   AF-A0A246J496-F1
#
_cell.length_a   1.000
_cell.length_b   1.000
_cell.length_c   1.000
_cell.angle_alpha   90.00
_cell.angle_beta   90.00
_cell.angle_gamma   90.00
#
_symmetry.space_group_name_H-M   'P 1'
#
loop_
_entity.id
_entity.type
_entity.pdbx_description
1 polymer ?
#
loop_
_entity_poly.entity_id
_entity_poly.type
_entity_poly.pdbx_seq_one_letter_code
_entity_poly.pdbx_strand_id
1 'polypeptide(L)'
;MKSIITTALLGLAGLANSAHAAMVVLSSNPATWRVENYENDRVVLWYTGVPCSQGQLVFGPNFTKSDLSRFWITYSMVRTSGVKMFVYYDNADAPARCVITSFGIDAGQ
;
A
#
# COMPACT_ATOMS: atom_id res chain seq x y z
N MET A 1 -22.62 42.82 38.54
CA MET A 1 -21.96 41.65 39.18
C MET A 1 -22.84 40.43 38.95
N LYS A 2 -22.31 39.41 38.26
CA LYS A 2 -22.72 37.98 38.23
C LYS A 2 -24.14 37.71 37.66
N SER A 3 -24.40 36.78 36.74
CA SER A 3 -23.66 35.57 36.38
C SER A 3 -23.99 35.15 34.94
N ILE A 4 -22.96 34.70 34.22
CA ILE A 4 -23.02 34.03 32.90
C ILE A 4 -23.25 32.55 33.16
N ILE A 5 -24.28 31.91 32.60
CA ILE A 5 -24.25 30.46 32.31
C ILE A 5 -25.01 30.18 31.01
N THR A 6 -24.23 30.09 29.93
CA THR A 6 -24.56 29.48 28.64
C THR A 6 -24.47 27.96 28.80
N THR A 7 -25.43 27.16 28.31
CA THR A 7 -25.20 25.72 28.10
C THR A 7 -25.93 25.24 26.86
N ALA A 8 -25.21 25.27 25.74
CA ALA A 8 -25.54 24.54 24.53
C ALA A 8 -25.20 23.06 24.77
N LEU A 9 -26.21 22.18 24.74
CA LEU A 9 -26.03 20.73 24.72
C LEU A 9 -26.37 20.24 23.31
N LEU A 10 -25.46 20.48 22.36
CA LEU A 10 -25.55 19.96 21.00
C LEU A 10 -24.24 19.24 20.66
N GLY A 11 -24.36 17.96 20.30
CA GLY A 11 -23.36 17.22 19.55
C GLY A 11 -22.37 16.42 20.40
N LEU A 12 -22.41 15.10 20.26
CA LEU A 12 -21.29 14.27 19.78
C LEU A 12 -21.75 12.80 19.70
N ALA A 13 -22.69 12.51 18.80
CA ALA A 13 -22.86 11.15 18.28
C ALA A 13 -21.79 10.94 17.20
N GLY A 14 -20.54 10.81 17.63
CA GLY A 14 -19.41 10.51 16.75
C GLY A 14 -19.59 9.10 16.19
N LEU A 15 -19.88 9.03 14.90
CA LEU A 15 -19.87 7.82 14.11
C LEU A 15 -18.52 7.12 14.32
N ALA A 16 -18.55 5.98 15.02
CA ALA A 16 -17.44 5.04 15.04
C ALA A 16 -17.35 4.40 13.65
N ASN A 17 -16.76 5.11 12.68
CA ASN A 17 -16.35 4.49 11.44
C ASN A 17 -15.20 3.53 11.80
N SER A 18 -15.50 2.24 11.86
CA SER A 18 -14.48 1.21 11.83
C SER A 18 -13.67 1.42 10.55
N ALA A 19 -12.44 1.93 10.69
CA ALA A 19 -11.47 1.98 9.61
C ALA A 19 -11.14 0.53 9.24
N HIS A 20 -11.92 -0.05 8.33
CA HIS A 20 -11.56 -1.29 7.68
C HIS A 20 -10.38 -0.95 6.77
N ALA A 21 -9.20 -1.49 7.07
CA ALA A 21 -8.07 -1.46 6.16
C ALA A 21 -8.50 -2.14 4.86
N ALA A 22 -8.68 -1.34 3.80
CA ALA A 22 -9.06 -1.86 2.50
C ALA A 22 -7.81 -2.48 1.87
N MET A 23 -7.80 -3.80 1.71
CA MET A 23 -6.79 -4.44 0.88
C MET A 23 -7.03 -4.03 -0.57
N VAL A 24 -6.13 -3.22 -1.12
CA VAL A 24 -6.21 -2.73 -2.50
C VAL A 24 -5.31 -3.56 -3.40
N VAL A 25 -5.73 -3.75 -4.65
CA VAL A 25 -4.95 -4.45 -5.66
C VAL A 25 -4.39 -3.47 -6.70
N LEU A 26 -3.09 -3.56 -6.94
CA LEU A 26 -2.43 -3.07 -8.13
C LEU A 26 -2.22 -4.25 -9.08
N SER A 27 -2.97 -4.33 -10.17
CA SER A 27 -2.71 -5.28 -11.26
C SER A 27 -2.38 -4.51 -12.54
N SER A 28 -1.12 -4.61 -12.99
CA SER A 28 -0.67 -3.95 -14.22
C SER A 28 0.61 -4.58 -14.76
N ASN A 29 1.05 -4.12 -15.94
CA ASN A 29 2.33 -4.54 -16.50
C ASN A 29 3.49 -3.87 -15.73
N PRO A 30 4.38 -4.66 -15.10
CA PRO A 30 5.47 -4.16 -14.27
C PRO A 30 6.60 -3.47 -15.05
N ALA A 31 6.56 -3.46 -16.38
CA ALA A 31 7.45 -2.65 -17.22
C ALA A 31 7.37 -1.14 -16.89
N THR A 32 6.21 -0.69 -16.41
CA THR A 32 5.96 0.70 -16.01
C THR A 32 6.36 1.02 -14.57
N TRP A 33 6.74 0.01 -13.79
CA TRP A 33 7.11 0.18 -12.39
C TRP A 33 8.59 0.48 -12.27
N ARG A 34 8.95 1.33 -11.30
CA ARG A 34 10.34 1.46 -10.84
C ARG A 34 10.48 0.67 -9.54
N VAL A 35 11.39 -0.29 -9.52
CA VAL A 35 11.69 -1.10 -8.34
C VAL A 35 13.14 -0.85 -7.95
N GLU A 36 13.36 -0.47 -6.70
CA GLU A 36 14.68 -0.10 -6.19
C GLU A 36 15.03 -0.95 -4.97
N ASN A 37 16.29 -1.36 -4.90
CA ASN A 37 16.88 -1.98 -3.73
C ASN A 37 17.74 -0.96 -3.00
N TYR A 38 17.36 -0.63 -1.76
CA TYR A 38 18.12 0.25 -0.89
C TYR A 38 18.93 -0.56 0.13
N GLU A 39 19.82 0.11 0.85
CA GLU A 39 20.57 -0.48 1.96
C GLU A 39 19.65 -1.16 2.98
N ASN A 40 20.20 -2.15 3.70
CA ASN A 40 19.49 -2.97 4.69
C ASN A 40 18.32 -3.77 4.11
N ASP A 41 18.50 -4.30 2.89
CA ASP A 41 17.52 -5.14 2.18
C ASP A 41 16.15 -4.46 2.01
N ARG A 42 16.11 -3.13 1.95
CA ARG A 42 14.87 -2.38 1.80
C ARG A 42 14.50 -2.25 0.32
N VAL A 43 13.54 -3.04 -0.12
CA VAL A 43 12.98 -2.93 -1.48
C VAL A 43 11.82 -1.94 -1.48
N VAL A 44 11.75 -1.09 -2.51
CA VAL A 44 10.66 -0.13 -2.72
C VAL A 44 10.16 -0.23 -4.15
N LEU A 45 8.84 -0.26 -4.31
CA LEU A 45 8.15 -0.22 -5.60
C LEU A 45 7.51 1.16 -5.75
N TRP A 46 7.75 1.81 -6.90
CA TRP A 46 7.17 3.10 -7.24
C TRP A 46 6.23 2.96 -8.44
N TYR A 47 5.00 3.43 -8.27
CA TYR A 47 3.98 3.45 -9.31
C TYR A 47 3.00 4.61 -9.09
N THR A 48 2.77 5.43 -10.12
CA THR A 48 1.95 6.66 -9.99
C THR A 48 0.46 6.41 -9.81
N GLY A 49 -0.02 5.18 -10.06
CA GLY A 49 -1.44 4.83 -9.96
C GLY A 49 -1.91 4.35 -8.58
N VAL A 50 -1.13 4.54 -7.51
CA VAL A 50 -1.56 4.25 -6.13
C VAL A 50 -1.72 5.53 -5.31
N PRO A 51 -2.61 5.58 -4.29
CA PRO A 51 -2.91 6.79 -3.50
C PRO A 51 -1.82 7.12 -2.45
N CYS A 52 -0.59 6.67 -2.68
CA CYS A 52 0.53 6.75 -1.75
C CYS A 52 1.43 7.92 -2.12
N SER A 53 2.10 8.52 -1.14
CA SER A 53 3.03 9.62 -1.38
C SER A 53 4.05 9.22 -2.44
N GLN A 54 4.11 10.01 -3.53
CA GLN A 54 4.98 9.77 -4.68
C GLN A 54 4.81 8.38 -5.35
N GLY A 55 3.68 7.70 -5.13
CA GLY A 55 3.43 6.37 -5.66
C GLY A 55 4.21 5.24 -4.97
N GLN A 56 4.69 5.47 -3.74
CA GLN A 56 5.55 4.53 -3.03
C GLN A 56 4.76 3.37 -2.40
N LEU A 57 5.24 2.15 -2.64
CA LEU A 57 4.80 0.92 -2.00
C LEU A 57 6.02 0.26 -1.33
N VAL A 58 5.91 -0.05 -0.05
CA VAL A 58 6.99 -0.66 0.74
C VAL A 58 6.59 -2.03 1.25
N PHE A 59 7.56 -2.92 1.41
CA PHE A 59 7.29 -4.23 2.02
C PHE A 59 7.02 -4.08 3.51
N GLY A 60 6.05 -4.85 4.01
CA GLY A 60 5.76 -4.92 5.44
C GLY A 60 6.93 -5.53 6.23
N PRO A 61 6.98 -5.31 7.56
CA PRO A 61 8.08 -5.79 8.40
C PRO A 61 8.18 -7.32 8.46
N ASN A 62 7.13 -8.04 8.06
CA ASN A 62 7.07 -9.51 8.09
C ASN A 62 7.69 -10.17 6.85
N PHE A 63 8.08 -9.39 5.83
CA PHE A 63 8.74 -9.94 4.65
C PHE A 63 10.16 -10.37 4.99
N THR A 64 10.46 -11.63 4.76
CA THR A 64 11.82 -12.16 4.93
C THR A 64 12.67 -11.86 3.70
N LYS A 65 13.99 -12.03 3.82
CA LYS A 65 14.89 -11.98 2.64
C LYS A 65 14.48 -12.98 1.56
N SER A 66 13.96 -14.15 1.95
CA SER A 66 13.46 -15.14 1.00
C SER A 66 12.26 -14.63 0.21
N ASP A 67 11.36 -13.89 0.86
CA ASP A 67 10.19 -13.30 0.20
C ASP A 67 10.59 -12.17 -0.74
N LEU A 68 11.59 -11.36 -0.38
CA LEU A 68 12.15 -10.34 -1.27
C LEU A 68 12.85 -10.97 -2.49
N SER A 69 13.57 -12.08 -2.31
CA SER A 69 14.14 -12.84 -3.44
C SER A 69 13.05 -13.40 -4.36
N ARG A 70 11.97 -13.95 -3.79
CA ARG A 70 10.80 -14.39 -4.57
C ARG A 70 10.16 -13.24 -5.32
N PHE A 71 10.04 -12.07 -4.70
CA PHE A 71 9.54 -10.87 -5.36
C PHE A 71 10.39 -10.50 -6.58
N TRP A 72 11.72 -10.45 -6.44
CA TRP A 72 12.62 -10.14 -7.54
C TRP A 72 12.56 -11.16 -8.67
N ILE A 73 12.47 -12.45 -8.34
CA ILE A 73 12.30 -13.53 -9.33
C ILE A 73 10.98 -13.33 -10.07
N THR A 74 9.86 -13.19 -9.33
CA THR A 74 8.54 -12.96 -9.91
C THR A 74 8.55 -11.73 -10.81
N TYR A 75 8.99 -10.57 -10.30
CA TYR A 75 9.09 -9.30 -11.02
C TYR A 75 9.92 -9.41 -12.31
N SER A 76 11.05 -10.12 -12.26
CA SER A 76 11.90 -10.33 -13.44
C SER A 76 11.20 -11.21 -14.48
N MET A 77 10.55 -12.30 -14.05
CA MET A 77 9.82 -13.21 -14.93
C MET A 77 8.63 -12.52 -15.62
N VAL A 78 7.84 -11.74 -14.87
CA VAL A 78 6.68 -11.02 -15.43
C VAL A 78 7.13 -9.90 -16.38
N ARG A 79 8.24 -9.21 -16.09
CA ARG A 79 8.80 -8.21 -17.01
C ARG A 79 9.23 -8.82 -18.34
N THR A 80 9.85 -10.00 -18.32
CA THR A 80 10.34 -10.65 -19.54
C THR A 80 9.24 -11.31 -20.34
N SER A 81 8.22 -11.87 -19.68
CA SER A 81 7.09 -12.53 -20.34
C SER A 81 5.98 -11.56 -20.79
N GLY A 82 5.96 -10.34 -20.25
CA GLY A 82 4.96 -9.33 -20.59
C GLY A 82 3.58 -9.56 -19.93
N VAL A 83 3.47 -10.57 -19.06
CA VAL A 83 2.25 -10.81 -18.27
C VAL A 83 2.11 -9.79 -17.14
N LYS A 84 0.90 -9.65 -16.59
CA LYS A 84 0.65 -8.74 -15.47
C LYS A 84 1.16 -9.32 -14.16
N MET A 85 1.48 -8.43 -13.24
CA MET A 85 1.76 -8.77 -11.85
C MET A 85 0.70 -8.11 -10.97
N PHE A 86 0.21 -8.84 -9.96
CA PHE A 86 -0.60 -8.24 -8.91
C PHE A 86 0.27 -7.92 -7.69
N VAL A 87 -0.07 -6.83 -7.01
CA VAL A 87 0.44 -6.45 -5.70
C VAL A 87 -0.77 -6.06 -4.85
N TYR A 88 -1.03 -6.82 -3.79
CA TYR A 88 -1.95 -6.41 -2.75
C TYR A 88 -1.20 -5.54 -1.74
N TYR A 89 -1.83 -4.43 -1.36
CA TYR A 89 -1.29 -3.52 -0.38
C TYR A 89 -2.38 -2.95 0.51
N ASP A 90 -1.98 -2.61 1.73
CA ASP A 90 -2.77 -1.85 2.68
C ASP A 90 -2.51 -0.35 2.45
N ASN A 91 -3.59 0.44 2.36
CA ASN A 91 -3.56 1.88 2.19
C ASN A 91 -4.26 2.65 3.32
N ALA A 92 -4.48 2.01 4.48
CA ALA A 92 -5.15 2.64 5.63
C ALA A 92 -4.46 3.94 6.09
N ASP A 93 -3.14 4.02 5.95
CA ASP A 93 -2.31 5.16 6.31
C ASP A 93 -1.95 6.06 5.11
N ALA A 94 -2.67 5.95 3.99
CA ALA A 94 -2.42 6.78 2.82
C ALA A 94 -2.72 8.28 3.13
N PRO A 95 -1.94 9.23 2.58
CA PRO A 95 -0.84 9.04 1.63
C PRO A 95 0.51 8.70 2.29
N ALA A 96 0.60 8.68 3.61
CA ALA A 96 1.88 8.55 4.32
C ALA A 96 2.54 7.19 4.12
N ARG A 97 1.75 6.11 4.07
CA ARG A 97 2.29 4.76 3.98
C ARG A 97 1.35 3.82 3.21
N CYS A 98 1.94 3.03 2.31
CA CYS A 98 1.29 1.91 1.66
C CYS A 98 2.16 0.67 1.77
N VAL A 99 1.59 -0.39 2.34
CA VAL A 99 2.35 -1.58 2.73
C VAL A 99 1.94 -2.77 1.89
N ILE A 100 2.86 -3.32 1.12
CA ILE A 100 2.66 -4.56 0.38
C ILE A 100 2.41 -5.69 1.36
N THR A 101 1.33 -6.43 1.12
CA THR A 101 0.93 -7.60 1.91
C THR A 101 1.05 -8.90 1.13
N SER A 102 0.92 -8.86 -0.20
CA SER A 102 1.06 -10.02 -1.07
C SER A 102 1.37 -9.59 -2.51
N PHE A 103 1.99 -10.47 -3.29
CA PHE A 103 2.28 -10.24 -4.69
C PHE A 103 2.26 -11.56 -5.47
N GLY A 104 2.14 -11.47 -6.79
CA GLY A 104 2.22 -12.65 -7.64
C GLY A 104 1.96 -12.36 -9.10
N ILE A 105 1.98 -13.41 -9.91
CA ILE A 105 1.66 -13.33 -11.34
C ILE A 105 0.15 -13.22 -11.48
N ASP A 106 -0.32 -12.24 -12.24
CA ASP A 106 -1.71 -12.15 -12.68
C ASP A 106 -1.80 -12.75 -14.09
N ALA A 107 -2.17 -14.03 -14.15
CA ALA A 107 -2.21 -14.81 -15.39
C ALA A 107 -3.42 -14.45 -16.29
N GLY A 108 -4.24 -13.48 -15.91
CA GLY A 108 -5.49 -13.18 -16.61
C GLY A 108 -6.54 -14.27 -16.36
N GLN A 109 -7.52 -13.97 -15.51
CA GLN A 109 -8.81 -14.66 -15.57
C GLN A 109 -9.69 -14.01 -16.64
#